data_AF-A0A4W5MCQ8-F1
#
_entry.id   AF-A0A4W5MCQ8-F1
#
_cell.length_a   1.000
_cell.length_b   1.000
_cell.length_c   1.000
_cell.angle_alpha   90.00
_cell.angle_beta   90.00
_cell.angle_gamma   90.00
#
_symmetry.space_group_name_H-M   'P 1'
#
loop_
_entity.id
_entity.type
_entity.pdbx_description
1 polymer ?
#
loop_
_entity_poly.entity_id
_entity_poly.type
_entity_poly.pdbx_seq_one_letter_code
_entity_poly.pdbx_strand_id
1 'polypeptide(L)'
;MTTGPHLVFNQIRSSVTGEYYCEAWNGMKTGRSESINVNVRYKPKNTSVSVSPSGEIVEGSSVTLTCSSDANPPVQSYTWYKKNGGGYQSMTGLVFNQIQSSDSGEYYCEAPNEMGTDRSRTINMDVKYGPKSTSVSVSPSGEIVEGNSVTAAVMPTHLWTNTPGTRRMELN
;
A
#
# COMPACT_ATOMS: atom_id res chain seq x y z
N MET A 1 -11.55 40.40 -1.41
CA MET A 1 -10.36 41.23 -1.14
C MET A 1 -10.54 41.82 0.25
N THR A 2 -9.59 41.62 1.14
CA THR A 2 -9.62 42.21 2.49
C THR A 2 -9.10 43.64 2.43
N THR A 3 -9.88 44.60 2.93
CA THR A 3 -9.51 46.02 2.97
C THR A 3 -9.11 46.40 4.40
N GLY A 4 -7.93 47.01 4.56
CA GLY A 4 -7.44 47.47 5.86
C GLY A 4 -5.92 47.52 5.91
N PRO A 5 -5.32 48.16 6.94
CA PRO A 5 -3.87 48.25 7.10
C PRO A 5 -3.21 46.90 7.45
N HIS A 6 -4.01 45.91 7.87
CA HIS A 6 -3.52 44.60 8.30
C HIS A 6 -4.28 43.48 7.58
N LEU A 7 -3.53 42.52 7.05
CA LEU A 7 -4.03 41.22 6.63
C LEU A 7 -3.77 40.22 7.75
N VAL A 8 -4.84 39.76 8.42
CA VAL A 8 -4.74 38.85 9.56
C VAL A 8 -5.33 37.49 9.19
N PHE A 9 -4.54 36.43 9.35
CA PHE A 9 -4.98 35.06 9.24
C PHE A 9 -5.24 34.49 10.64
N ASN A 10 -6.51 34.31 11.00
CA ASN A 10 -6.86 33.76 12.31
C ASN A 10 -6.37 32.30 12.49
N GLN A 11 -6.26 31.56 11.39
CA GLN A 11 -5.70 30.21 11.35
C GLN A 11 -4.82 30.05 10.12
N ILE A 12 -3.53 29.78 10.33
CA ILE A 12 -2.59 29.51 9.24
C ILE A 12 -2.84 28.10 8.69
N ARG A 13 -2.98 28.00 7.37
CA ARG A 13 -3.09 26.74 6.62
C ARG A 13 -2.08 26.76 5.48
N SER A 14 -1.78 25.59 4.91
CA SER A 14 -0.86 25.48 3.77
C SER A 14 -1.29 26.35 2.58
N SER A 15 -2.59 26.59 2.42
CA SER A 15 -3.18 27.48 1.39
C SER A 15 -2.82 28.96 1.55
N VAL A 16 -2.24 29.37 2.69
CA VAL A 16 -1.72 30.73 2.89
C VAL A 16 -0.37 30.91 2.19
N THR A 17 0.29 29.84 1.77
CA THR A 17 1.52 29.96 0.97
C THR A 17 1.26 30.72 -0.32
N GLY A 18 2.08 31.73 -0.60
CA GLY A 18 1.92 32.56 -1.78
C GLY A 18 2.70 33.86 -1.73
N GLU A 19 2.56 34.63 -2.80
CA GLU A 19 3.12 35.96 -2.93
C GLU A 19 2.09 37.01 -2.47
N TYR A 20 2.52 37.93 -1.62
CA TYR A 20 1.68 38.99 -1.07
C TYR A 20 2.31 40.35 -1.33
N TYR A 21 1.47 41.33 -1.65
CA TYR A 21 1.84 42.73 -1.78
C TYR A 21 0.66 43.57 -1.28
N CYS A 22 0.91 44.83 -0.92
CA CYS A 22 -0.15 45.78 -0.64
C CYS A 22 -0.30 46.80 -1.77
N GLU A 23 -1.53 47.24 -2.00
CA GLU A 23 -1.84 48.37 -2.85
C GLU A 23 -2.61 49.40 -2.03
N ALA A 24 -2.19 50.67 -2.14
CA ALA A 24 -2.81 51.79 -1.45
C ALA A 24 -3.14 52.90 -2.44
N TRP A 25 -4.31 53.52 -2.30
CA TRP A 25 -4.78 54.60 -3.15
C TRP A 25 -5.19 55.81 -2.31
N ASN A 26 -4.78 57.01 -2.71
CA ASN A 26 -5.06 58.25 -1.97
C ASN A 26 -6.05 59.20 -2.67
N GLY A 27 -6.77 58.76 -3.70
CA GLY A 27 -7.58 59.65 -4.54
C GLY A 27 -6.90 60.06 -5.84
N MET A 28 -5.56 60.15 -5.86
CA MET A 28 -4.80 60.62 -7.03
C MET A 28 -3.98 59.51 -7.69
N LYS A 29 -3.34 58.64 -6.90
CA LYS A 29 -2.46 57.59 -7.41
C LYS A 29 -2.56 56.33 -6.56
N THR A 30 -2.33 55.18 -7.19
CA THR A 30 -2.11 53.89 -6.52
C THR A 30 -0.61 53.62 -6.38
N GLY A 31 -0.18 53.30 -5.16
CA GLY A 31 1.15 52.77 -4.87
C GLY A 31 1.08 51.29 -4.53
N ARG A 32 2.05 50.51 -4.99
CA ARG A 32 2.18 49.08 -4.72
C ARG A 32 3.51 48.81 -4.01
N SER A 33 3.51 47.93 -3.01
CA SER A 33 4.74 47.49 -2.36
C SER A 33 5.50 46.49 -3.21
N GLU A 34 6.77 46.24 -2.84
CA GLU A 34 7.43 45.00 -3.23
C GLU A 34 6.65 43.78 -2.73
N SER A 35 6.80 42.67 -3.43
CA SER A 35 6.21 41.40 -3.05
C SER A 35 7.01 40.70 -1.95
N ILE A 36 6.30 40.03 -1.04
CA ILE A 36 6.87 39.08 -0.09
C ILE A 36 6.36 37.67 -0.38
N ASN A 37 7.20 36.66 -0.17
CA ASN A 37 6.81 35.27 -0.27
C ASN A 37 6.58 34.69 1.12
N VAL A 38 5.37 34.20 1.37
CA VAL A 38 5.04 33.46 2.58
C VAL A 38 5.07 31.98 2.23
N ASN A 39 5.94 31.22 2.90
CA ASN A 39 6.04 29.77 2.75
C ASN A 39 5.63 29.06 4.05
N VAL A 40 4.44 28.46 4.06
CA VAL A 40 3.94 27.71 5.22
C VAL A 40 4.46 26.28 5.18
N ARG A 41 5.33 25.94 6.13
CA ARG A 41 5.84 24.58 6.34
C ARG A 41 4.88 23.79 7.24
N TYR A 42 4.73 22.50 6.97
CA TYR A 42 3.85 21.59 7.68
C TYR A 42 4.36 20.14 7.65
N LYS A 43 4.00 19.39 8.70
CA LYS A 43 4.26 17.94 8.76
C LYS A 43 3.53 17.19 7.65
N PRO A 44 3.96 15.98 7.28
CA PRO A 44 3.29 15.22 6.24
C PRO A 44 1.81 14.95 6.60
N LYS A 45 0.97 14.84 5.59
CA LYS A 45 -0.46 14.54 5.71
C LYS A 45 -0.93 13.78 4.46
N ASN A 46 -2.06 13.10 4.60
CA ASN A 46 -2.64 12.26 3.54
C ASN A 46 -1.66 11.16 3.10
N THR A 47 -0.87 10.62 4.04
CA THR A 47 0.05 9.52 3.74
C THR A 47 -0.74 8.29 3.29
N SER A 48 -0.37 7.72 2.14
CA SER A 48 -1.10 6.62 1.52
C SER A 48 -0.15 5.64 0.85
N VAL A 49 -0.61 4.39 0.74
CA VAL A 49 0.11 3.32 0.06
C VAL A 49 -0.67 2.91 -1.18
N SER A 50 0.04 2.76 -2.30
CA SER A 50 -0.46 2.18 -3.54
C SER A 50 0.30 0.91 -3.90
N VAL A 51 -0.40 -0.07 -4.47
CA VAL A 51 0.18 -1.34 -4.94
C VAL A 51 0.15 -1.35 -6.47
N SER A 52 1.26 -1.77 -7.08
CA SER A 52 1.38 -1.93 -8.53
C SER A 52 1.98 -3.30 -8.88
N PRO A 53 1.43 -4.05 -9.84
CA PRO A 53 0.19 -3.77 -10.56
C PRO A 53 -1.03 -3.82 -9.63
N SER A 54 -2.11 -3.14 -10.02
CA SER A 54 -3.39 -3.22 -9.32
C SER A 54 -4.09 -4.54 -9.63
N GLY A 55 -4.72 -5.16 -8.63
CA GLY A 55 -5.53 -6.36 -8.81
C GLY A 55 -5.05 -7.52 -7.95
N GLU A 56 -5.27 -8.73 -8.42
CA GLU A 56 -4.85 -9.94 -7.73
C GLU A 56 -3.32 -10.08 -7.76
N ILE A 57 -2.75 -10.38 -6.60
CA ILE A 57 -1.32 -10.59 -6.45
C ILE A 57 -1.08 -12.10 -6.47
N VAL A 58 -0.35 -12.59 -7.46
CA VAL A 58 -0.05 -14.03 -7.61
C VAL A 58 1.41 -14.29 -7.27
N GLU A 59 1.68 -15.38 -6.56
CA GLU A 59 3.03 -15.82 -6.21
C GLU A 59 3.93 -15.93 -7.45
N GLY A 60 5.16 -15.44 -7.31
CA GLY A 60 6.15 -15.35 -8.39
C GLY A 60 6.04 -14.10 -9.26
N SER A 61 4.96 -13.32 -9.16
CA SER A 61 4.82 -12.05 -9.89
C SER A 61 5.66 -10.91 -9.27
N SER A 62 5.87 -9.84 -10.04
CA SER A 62 6.50 -8.62 -9.56
C SER A 62 5.46 -7.65 -9.00
N VAL A 63 5.68 -7.17 -7.77
CA VAL A 63 4.82 -6.22 -7.07
C VAL A 63 5.64 -5.09 -6.48
N THR A 64 5.17 -3.85 -6.61
CA THR A 64 5.76 -2.67 -6.00
C THR A 64 4.76 -1.97 -5.11
N LEU A 65 5.15 -1.74 -3.87
CA LEU A 65 4.46 -0.85 -2.93
C LEU A 65 5.09 0.54 -3.01
N THR A 66 4.25 1.57 -3.16
CA THR A 66 4.69 2.97 -3.17
C THR A 66 3.96 3.73 -2.09
N CYS A 67 4.69 4.53 -1.32
CA CYS A 67 4.13 5.44 -0.32
C CYS A 67 4.18 6.87 -0.85
N SER A 68 3.12 7.63 -0.60
CA SER A 68 3.01 9.03 -1.01
C SER A 68 2.41 9.85 0.12
N SER A 69 2.88 11.09 0.28
CA SER A 69 2.37 12.03 1.27
C SER A 69 2.50 13.47 0.77
N ASP A 70 1.56 14.33 1.16
CA ASP A 70 1.65 15.79 0.99
C ASP A 70 2.43 16.39 2.17
N ALA A 71 3.54 17.06 1.91
CA ALA A 71 4.44 17.60 2.93
C ALA A 71 5.20 18.83 2.43
N ASN A 72 5.49 19.78 3.32
CA ASN A 72 6.40 20.88 3.04
C ASN A 72 7.30 21.18 4.26
N PRO A 73 8.62 20.95 4.19
CA PRO A 73 9.35 20.43 3.03
C PRO A 73 9.01 18.97 2.70
N PRO A 74 9.43 18.45 1.53
CA PRO A 74 9.16 17.09 1.12
C PRO A 74 9.63 16.04 2.14
N VAL A 75 9.00 14.87 2.10
CA VAL A 75 9.39 13.71 2.91
C VAL A 75 10.82 13.31 2.57
N GLN A 76 11.65 13.04 3.59
CA GLN A 76 13.07 12.73 3.42
C GLN A 76 13.29 11.28 2.98
N SER A 77 12.54 10.34 3.56
CA SER A 77 12.56 8.92 3.23
C SER A 77 11.29 8.26 3.77
N TYR A 78 10.84 7.16 3.17
CA TYR A 78 9.71 6.39 3.71
C TYR A 78 10.22 5.18 4.46
N THR A 79 9.73 4.97 5.68
CA THR A 79 9.99 3.76 6.46
C THR A 79 8.78 2.86 6.41
N TRP A 80 9.00 1.58 6.11
CA TRP A 80 7.90 0.63 5.93
C TRP A 80 7.87 -0.36 7.06
N TYR A 81 6.66 -0.79 7.39
CA TYR A 81 6.40 -1.70 8.48
C TYR A 81 5.50 -2.83 8.01
N LYS A 82 5.95 -4.06 8.25
CA LYS A 82 5.15 -5.27 8.07
C LYS A 82 4.77 -5.83 9.43
N LYS A 83 3.52 -6.26 9.57
CA LYS A 83 3.09 -7.00 10.76
C LYS A 83 3.73 -8.38 10.76
N ASN A 84 4.42 -8.71 11.85
CA ASN A 84 5.03 -10.00 12.08
C ASN A 84 4.73 -10.46 13.51
N GLY A 85 3.94 -11.52 13.64
CA GLY A 85 3.44 -11.99 14.94
C GLY A 85 2.63 -10.90 15.67
N GLY A 86 3.03 -10.60 16.91
CA GLY A 86 2.33 -9.63 17.78
C GLY A 86 2.66 -8.15 17.54
N GLY A 87 3.52 -7.81 16.56
CA GLY A 87 3.99 -6.44 16.36
C GLY A 87 4.36 -6.10 14.93
N TYR A 88 4.80 -4.86 14.72
CA TYR A 88 5.27 -4.36 13.42
C TYR A 88 6.80 -4.27 13.42
N GLN A 89 7.40 -4.76 12.34
CA GLN A 89 8.84 -4.72 12.12
C GLN A 89 9.15 -3.82 10.93
N SER A 90 10.20 -3.00 11.04
CA SER A 90 10.65 -2.20 9.92
C SER A 90 11.22 -3.10 8.82
N MET A 91 10.97 -2.72 7.58
CA MET A 91 11.46 -3.46 6.42
C MET A 91 12.18 -2.53 5.43
N THR A 92 13.09 -3.13 4.68
CA THR A 92 13.76 -2.54 3.53
C THR A 92 13.32 -3.30 2.27
N GLY A 93 13.21 -2.60 1.14
CA GLY A 93 12.84 -3.22 -0.14
C GLY A 93 11.32 -3.42 -0.30
N LEU A 94 10.71 -2.55 -1.10
CA LEU A 94 9.26 -2.49 -1.34
C LEU A 94 8.90 -2.89 -2.78
N VAL A 95 9.90 -3.47 -3.45
CA VAL A 95 9.83 -4.04 -4.78
C VAL A 95 10.08 -5.52 -4.60
N PHE A 96 9.03 -6.31 -4.77
CA PHE A 96 9.07 -7.75 -4.80
C PHE A 96 9.22 -8.17 -6.26
N ASN A 97 10.38 -8.68 -6.67
CA ASN A 97 10.54 -9.17 -8.04
C ASN A 97 9.81 -10.51 -8.25
N GLN A 98 9.77 -11.34 -7.21
CA GLN A 98 9.08 -12.63 -7.16
C GLN A 98 8.41 -12.80 -5.81
N ILE A 99 7.23 -12.21 -5.67
CA ILE A 99 6.51 -12.20 -4.39
C ILE A 99 6.15 -13.62 -3.96
N GLN A 100 6.28 -13.93 -2.66
CA GLN A 100 5.99 -15.24 -2.09
C GLN A 100 4.71 -15.23 -1.27
N SER A 101 4.10 -16.39 -1.07
CA SER A 101 2.94 -16.53 -0.17
C SER A 101 3.21 -16.04 1.27
N SER A 102 4.48 -16.11 1.73
CA SER A 102 4.91 -15.59 3.02
C SER A 102 4.98 -14.06 3.08
N ASP A 103 4.93 -13.39 1.92
CA ASP A 103 4.88 -11.94 1.83
C ASP A 103 3.47 -11.39 2.12
N SER A 104 2.44 -12.23 2.18
CA SER A 104 1.12 -11.81 2.65
C SER A 104 1.18 -11.17 4.05
N GLY A 105 0.31 -10.19 4.30
CA GLY A 105 0.15 -9.57 5.60
C GLY A 105 -0.21 -8.09 5.57
N GLU A 106 -0.19 -7.48 6.74
CA GLU A 106 -0.50 -6.07 6.97
C GLU A 106 0.75 -5.19 6.82
N TYR A 107 0.64 -4.13 6.02
CA TYR A 107 1.71 -3.18 5.75
C TYR A 107 1.25 -1.74 5.97
N TYR A 108 2.13 -0.88 6.49
CA TYR A 108 1.96 0.57 6.46
C TYR A 108 3.30 1.27 6.23
N CYS A 109 3.26 2.53 5.81
CA CYS A 109 4.45 3.38 5.72
C CYS A 109 4.36 4.56 6.69
N GLU A 110 5.53 5.01 7.13
CA GLU A 110 5.74 6.21 7.90
C GLU A 110 6.52 7.23 7.06
N ALA A 111 6.02 8.47 7.06
CA ALA A 111 6.54 9.59 6.29
C ALA A 111 6.97 10.72 7.24
N PRO A 112 8.28 10.88 7.50
CA PRO A 112 8.84 11.98 8.28
C PRO A 112 9.31 13.15 7.39
N ASN A 113 9.16 14.36 7.91
CA ASN A 113 9.93 15.54 7.53
C ASN A 113 10.37 16.31 8.79
N GLU A 114 11.05 17.44 8.61
CA GLU A 114 11.53 18.27 9.74
C GLU A 114 10.40 18.85 10.62
N MET A 115 9.17 18.89 10.13
CA MET A 115 8.00 19.42 10.84
C MET A 115 7.26 18.32 11.62
N GLY A 116 7.59 17.05 11.40
CA GLY A 116 7.02 15.90 12.08
C GLY A 116 6.75 14.73 11.14
N THR A 117 5.85 13.85 11.58
CA THR A 117 5.62 12.55 10.93
C THR A 117 4.13 12.27 10.76
N ASP A 118 3.79 11.55 9.70
CA ASP A 118 2.47 10.96 9.46
C ASP A 118 2.61 9.49 9.03
N ARG A 119 1.55 8.71 9.24
CA ARG A 119 1.51 7.27 8.90
C ARG A 119 0.36 7.00 7.96
N SER A 120 0.58 6.10 7.01
CA SER A 120 -0.51 5.60 6.19
C SER A 120 -1.48 4.76 7.01
N ARG A 121 -2.67 4.55 6.46
CA ARG A 121 -3.50 3.41 6.87
C ARG A 121 -2.77 2.10 6.56
N THR A 122 -3.10 1.07 7.32
CA THR A 122 -2.65 -0.29 7.04
C THR A 122 -3.36 -0.84 5.80
N ILE A 123 -2.61 -1.44 4.90
CA ILE A 123 -3.12 -2.24 3.78
C ILE A 123 -2.87 -3.73 4.05
N ASN A 124 -3.73 -4.60 3.54
CA ASN A 124 -3.52 -6.04 3.59
C ASN A 124 -3.12 -6.55 2.21
N MET A 125 -1.92 -7.11 2.10
CA MET A 125 -1.48 -7.83 0.91
C MET A 125 -1.87 -9.30 1.04
N ASP A 126 -2.65 -9.78 0.08
CA ASP A 126 -3.07 -11.17 -0.02
C ASP A 126 -2.50 -11.78 -1.29
N VAL A 127 -1.41 -12.52 -1.14
CA VAL A 127 -0.72 -13.21 -2.24
C VAL A 127 -1.42 -14.55 -2.47
N LYS A 128 -1.99 -14.73 -3.66
CA LYS A 128 -2.57 -15.99 -4.12
C LYS A 128 -1.48 -16.94 -4.61
N TYR A 129 -1.59 -18.21 -4.27
CA TYR A 129 -0.63 -19.23 -4.63
C TYR A 129 -1.32 -20.57 -4.86
N GLY A 130 -0.73 -21.37 -5.74
CA GLY A 130 -1.19 -22.74 -5.99
C GLY A 130 -0.84 -23.70 -4.84
N PRO A 131 -1.41 -24.92 -4.82
CA PRO A 131 -1.10 -25.91 -3.80
C PRO A 131 0.41 -26.22 -3.72
N LYS A 132 0.97 -26.12 -2.52
CA LYS A 132 2.33 -26.56 -2.23
C LYS A 132 2.26 -27.99 -1.69
N SER A 133 3.05 -28.91 -2.26
CA SER A 133 3.16 -30.34 -1.87
C SER A 133 1.94 -31.21 -2.14
N THR A 134 1.62 -31.43 -3.41
CA THR A 134 0.59 -32.38 -3.81
C THR A 134 1.03 -33.84 -3.59
N SER A 135 0.19 -34.66 -2.96
CA SER A 135 0.47 -36.10 -2.78
C SER A 135 -0.76 -36.94 -3.04
N VAL A 136 -0.54 -38.18 -3.49
CA VAL A 136 -1.59 -39.19 -3.72
C VAL A 136 -1.28 -40.38 -2.84
N SER A 137 -2.28 -40.86 -2.11
CA SER A 137 -2.21 -42.10 -1.33
C SER A 137 -3.36 -43.02 -1.72
N VAL A 138 -3.11 -44.33 -1.67
CA VAL A 138 -4.11 -45.35 -1.97
C VAL A 138 -4.24 -46.26 -0.77
N SER A 139 -5.48 -46.56 -0.37
CA SER A 139 -5.79 -47.47 0.74
C SER A 139 -6.82 -48.52 0.30
N PRO A 140 -6.56 -49.83 0.50
CA PRO A 140 -5.32 -50.40 1.03
C PRO A 140 -4.13 -50.29 0.04
N SER A 141 -2.91 -50.12 0.58
CA SER A 141 -1.66 -50.16 -0.19
C SER A 141 -1.10 -51.58 -0.19
N GLY A 142 -1.03 -52.25 -1.36
CA GLY A 142 -0.55 -53.64 -1.46
C GLY A 142 -1.00 -54.33 -2.74
N GLU A 143 -1.03 -55.67 -2.73
CA GLU A 143 -1.56 -56.48 -3.84
C GLU A 143 -3.08 -56.29 -3.94
N ILE A 144 -3.53 -55.78 -5.10
CA ILE A 144 -4.94 -55.50 -5.39
C ILE A 144 -5.46 -56.61 -6.29
N VAL A 145 -6.48 -57.33 -5.81
CA VAL A 145 -7.12 -58.42 -6.56
C VAL A 145 -8.46 -57.95 -7.12
N GLU A 146 -8.89 -58.55 -8.23
CA GLU A 146 -10.20 -58.29 -8.83
C GLU A 146 -11.33 -58.48 -7.79
N GLY A 147 -12.16 -57.44 -7.63
CA GLY A 147 -13.20 -57.37 -6.59
C GLY A 147 -12.86 -56.49 -5.37
N ASN A 148 -11.60 -56.06 -5.20
CA ASN A 148 -11.21 -55.17 -4.10
C ASN A 148 -11.73 -53.73 -4.30
N SER A 149 -12.24 -53.12 -3.22
CA SER A 149 -12.47 -51.67 -3.18
C SER A 149 -11.21 -50.93 -2.74
N VAL A 150 -10.78 -49.94 -3.52
CA VAL A 150 -9.66 -49.05 -3.16
C VAL A 150 -10.12 -47.60 -3.09
N THR A 151 -9.57 -46.87 -2.13
CA THR A 151 -9.78 -45.42 -1.99
C THR A 151 -8.48 -44.70 -2.35
N ALA A 152 -8.55 -43.78 -3.31
CA ALA A 152 -7.45 -42.85 -3.59
C ALA A 152 -7.74 -41.51 -2.90
N ALA A 153 -6.82 -41.05 -2.08
CA ALA A 153 -6.85 -39.74 -1.44
C ALA A 153 -5.78 -38.84 -2.06
N VAL A 154 -6.09 -37.55 -2.17
CA VAL A 154 -5.20 -36.53 -2.73
C VAL A 154 -5.12 -35.38 -1.75
N MET A 155 -3.91 -34.92 -1.45
CA MET A 155 -3.67 -33.74 -0.63
C MET A 155 -2.98 -32.64 -1.46
N PRO A 156 -3.27 -31.35 -1.20
CA PRO A 156 -4.30 -30.86 -0.29
C PRO A 156 -5.71 -30.97 -0.89
N THR A 157 -6.71 -31.19 -0.05
CA THR A 157 -8.12 -31.39 -0.46
C THR A 157 -8.78 -30.07 -0.86
N HIS A 158 -9.23 -29.94 -2.11
CA HIS A 158 -10.44 -29.20 -2.50
C HIS A 158 -11.23 -30.02 -3.55
N LEU A 159 -12.53 -29.75 -3.63
CA LEU A 159 -13.65 -30.55 -4.17
C LEU A 159 -13.37 -31.42 -5.40
N TRP A 160 -13.86 -32.66 -5.35
CA TRP A 160 -13.95 -33.55 -6.51
C TRP A 160 -15.05 -33.07 -7.46
N THR A 161 -14.70 -32.68 -8.69
CA THR A 161 -15.67 -32.62 -9.81
C THR A 161 -15.52 -33.89 -10.64
N ASN A 162 -16.61 -34.66 -10.71
CA ASN A 162 -16.67 -35.93 -11.43
C ASN A 162 -17.06 -35.68 -12.88
N THR A 163 -16.09 -35.40 -13.75
CA THR A 163 -16.29 -35.39 -15.21
C THR A 163 -15.86 -36.73 -15.82
N PRO A 164 -16.74 -37.47 -16.51
CA PRO A 164 -16.38 -38.72 -17.18
C PRO A 164 -15.37 -38.46 -18.33
N GLY A 165 -14.26 -39.17 -18.34
CA GLY A 165 -13.34 -39.25 -19.49
C GLY A 165 -12.03 -38.47 -19.38
N THR A 166 -11.84 -37.62 -18.37
CA THR A 166 -10.57 -36.91 -18.15
C THR A 166 -10.28 -36.81 -16.66
N ARG A 167 -9.27 -37.55 -16.16
CA ARG A 167 -8.78 -37.38 -14.79
C ARG A 167 -7.76 -36.24 -14.76
N ARG A 168 -8.25 -35.00 -14.90
CA ARG A 168 -7.42 -33.80 -14.73
C ARG A 168 -7.94 -33.04 -13.51
N MET A 169 -7.04 -32.76 -12.56
CA MET A 169 -7.33 -31.88 -11.45
C MET A 169 -7.28 -30.45 -11.96
N GLU A 170 -8.41 -29.75 -11.93
CA GLU A 170 -8.45 -28.31 -12.15
C GLU A 170 -8.49 -27.61 -10.79
N LEU A 171 -7.57 -26.65 -10.63
CA LEU A 171 -7.50 -25.77 -9.47
C LEU A 171 -8.31 -24.52 -9.83
N ASN A 172 -9.32 -24.19 -9.03
CA ASN A 172 -9.92 -22.86 -9.08
C ASN A 172 -8.98 -21.83 -8.46
#